data_AF-A0AAE0IK14-F1
#
_entry.id   AF-A0AAE0IK14-F1
#
_cell.length_a   1.000
_cell.length_b   1.000
_cell.length_c   1.000
_cell.angle_alpha   90.00
_cell.angle_beta   90.00
_cell.angle_gamma   90.00
#
_symmetry.space_group_name_H-M   'P 1'
#
loop_
_entity.id
_entity.type
_entity.pdbx_description
1 polymer ?
#
loop_
_entity_poly.entity_id
_entity_poly.type
_entity_poly.pdbx_seq_one_letter_code
_entity_poly.pdbx_strand_id
1 'polypeptide(L)'
;MKSKHHADIPGAWDDAAAGDLEPFLSTPNKDTSRRRASFRLCALLSFLFLSLLFVWPASHCLHRIRNGSHAGPVEPESIEQRVKRILTETPLIDGHNDLAILLRFVYNNHIYGENFTKPFEKGGMLGHVDLPRLRSGLNGGAFWSVFWPCPEKGTDYTDKNYRPIVQATLQQIDIIARLKAAYPDDFSSNSVGSGSALAAFKKGQLISPLGIEGLHQIGNSAANLRLFYDLGVRYATLTHNCGNKFADAALWENPFRKAPAEHKGISLAGQRLIGEMNRIGMIVDLSHTSVDTMVDVLGGSKDKKGSKAPVIFSHSSAYSVCPHPRNVPDHVLKLVKETCSLVMVNFSPDFVSCVAAPERDDGLPDFYPANSTLEHVVTHILHIGNLIGFEHVGFGSDFDGIPSTPKGLDDVSSYPDLVAEMLRRGVSDEDAAKVVGGNLLRVWKDVDAVAAELQAAGTPVLEDDLPSLRGGPYVNVNIEV
;
A
#
# COMPACT_ATOMS: atom_id res chain seq x y z
N MET A 1 -36.81 -0.18 -48.22
CA MET A 1 -38.22 0.09 -48.64
C MET A 1 -39.17 -0.31 -47.51
N LYS A 2 -40.47 0.02 -47.65
CA LYS A 2 -41.62 -0.44 -46.82
C LYS A 2 -41.60 -1.97 -46.61
N SER A 3 -42.26 -2.59 -45.62
CA SER A 3 -42.84 -2.22 -44.29
C SER A 3 -43.18 -3.57 -43.58
N LYS A 4 -43.95 -3.77 -42.49
CA LYS A 4 -44.84 -2.98 -41.60
C LYS A 4 -45.06 -3.81 -40.31
N HIS A 5 -45.42 -3.21 -39.17
CA HIS A 5 -46.48 -3.72 -38.26
C HIS A 5 -46.87 -2.65 -37.22
N HIS A 6 -48.00 -2.87 -36.50
CA HIS A 6 -48.69 -1.89 -35.65
C HIS A 6 -48.64 -2.24 -34.16
N ALA A 7 -48.78 -1.22 -33.32
CA ALA A 7 -49.54 -1.27 -32.07
C ALA A 7 -50.10 0.14 -31.78
N ASP A 8 -51.42 0.26 -31.58
CA ASP A 8 -52.13 1.54 -31.39
C ASP A 8 -52.95 1.50 -30.10
N ILE A 9 -52.69 2.39 -29.13
CA ILE A 9 -53.62 2.77 -28.04
C ILE A 9 -53.40 4.26 -27.67
N PRO A 10 -54.41 5.14 -27.81
CA PRO A 10 -54.38 6.53 -27.34
C PRO A 10 -55.40 6.80 -26.19
N GLY A 11 -55.23 7.93 -25.50
CA GLY A 11 -56.12 8.42 -24.43
C GLY A 11 -55.31 9.05 -23.29
N ALA A 12 -54.95 10.33 -23.27
CA ALA A 12 -55.75 11.57 -23.25
C ALA A 12 -56.03 12.06 -21.81
N TRP A 13 -55.95 13.38 -21.63
CA TRP A 13 -56.14 14.09 -20.36
C TRP A 13 -57.59 14.62 -20.31
N ASP A 14 -58.03 15.16 -19.16
CA ASP A 14 -58.71 16.46 -19.12
C ASP A 14 -58.92 17.03 -17.70
N ASP A 15 -58.89 18.37 -17.66
CA ASP A 15 -59.54 19.33 -16.76
C ASP A 15 -59.26 19.47 -15.25
N ALA A 16 -59.50 20.71 -14.78
CA ALA A 16 -59.23 21.22 -13.44
C ALA A 16 -60.21 22.35 -13.05
N ALA A 17 -60.43 22.54 -11.75
CA ALA A 17 -61.15 23.64 -11.12
C ALA A 17 -60.89 23.61 -9.59
N ALA A 18 -61.15 24.62 -8.76
CA ALA A 18 -61.15 26.09 -8.87
C ALA A 18 -61.34 26.62 -7.42
N GLY A 19 -60.90 27.83 -7.08
CA GLY A 19 -61.11 28.39 -5.73
C GLY A 19 -60.26 29.63 -5.43
N ASP A 20 -60.91 30.75 -5.13
CA ASP A 20 -60.35 32.10 -5.29
C ASP A 20 -59.90 32.80 -3.98
N LEU A 21 -59.20 33.92 -4.19
CA LEU A 21 -58.81 34.91 -3.19
C LEU A 21 -59.83 36.07 -3.13
N GLU A 22 -60.03 36.68 -1.96
CA GLU A 22 -60.87 37.87 -1.74
C GLU A 22 -60.07 39.00 -1.01
N PRO A 23 -60.35 40.30 -1.24
CA PRO A 23 -59.36 41.37 -1.01
C PRO A 23 -59.87 42.63 -0.24
N PHE A 24 -59.06 43.71 -0.27
CA PHE A 24 -59.42 45.14 -0.06
C PHE A 24 -59.91 45.65 1.31
N LEU A 25 -59.18 46.64 1.89
CA LEU A 25 -59.54 48.08 1.85
C LEU A 25 -58.50 48.98 2.56
N SER A 26 -58.53 50.30 2.32
CA SER A 26 -57.60 51.28 2.91
C SER A 26 -58.19 52.70 3.03
N THR A 27 -57.82 53.46 4.09
CA THR A 27 -58.18 54.88 4.34
C THR A 27 -57.02 55.57 5.13
N PRO A 28 -56.95 56.92 5.37
CA PRO A 28 -55.80 57.66 4.82
C PRO A 28 -55.00 58.64 5.73
N ASN A 29 -53.73 58.85 5.35
CA ASN A 29 -52.95 60.10 5.32
C ASN A 29 -52.83 61.00 6.59
N LYS A 30 -51.66 60.95 7.26
CA LYS A 30 -51.08 62.04 8.08
C LYS A 30 -49.53 62.01 8.14
N ASP A 31 -48.79 62.27 7.05
CA ASP A 31 -47.33 62.52 7.18
C ASP A 31 -46.64 63.38 6.08
N THR A 32 -47.09 64.62 5.90
CA THR A 32 -46.41 65.60 5.04
C THR A 32 -45.38 66.46 5.79
N SER A 33 -45.31 66.39 7.12
CA SER A 33 -44.39 67.20 7.94
C SER A 33 -43.03 66.53 8.21
N ARG A 34 -42.97 65.22 8.48
CA ARG A 34 -41.68 64.55 8.80
C ARG A 34 -40.72 64.51 7.62
N ARG A 35 -41.22 64.39 6.37
CA ARG A 35 -40.38 64.26 5.16
C ARG A 35 -39.32 65.35 4.99
N ARG A 36 -39.53 66.58 5.50
CA ARG A 36 -38.54 67.67 5.44
C ARG A 36 -37.45 67.59 6.51
N ALA A 37 -37.70 66.90 7.64
CA ALA A 37 -36.70 66.63 8.66
C ALA A 37 -35.79 65.46 8.25
N SER A 38 -36.37 64.35 7.79
CA SER A 38 -35.63 63.13 7.41
C SER A 38 -34.58 63.40 6.33
N PHE A 39 -34.90 64.24 5.33
CA PHE A 39 -33.97 64.54 4.23
C PHE A 39 -32.68 65.24 4.67
N ARG A 40 -32.73 66.10 5.70
CA ARG A 40 -31.53 66.77 6.23
C ARG A 40 -30.67 65.84 7.08
N LEU A 41 -31.30 64.91 7.80
CA LEU A 41 -30.58 63.91 8.60
C LEU A 41 -29.87 62.89 7.70
N CYS A 42 -30.54 62.38 6.66
CA CYS A 42 -29.91 61.48 5.69
C CYS A 42 -28.73 62.13 4.96
N ALA A 43 -28.84 63.39 4.52
CA ALA A 43 -27.74 64.07 3.82
C ALA A 43 -26.46 64.20 4.66
N LEU A 44 -26.59 64.48 5.96
CA LEU A 44 -25.46 64.52 6.89
C LEU A 44 -24.86 63.13 7.15
N LEU A 45 -25.69 62.11 7.30
CA LEU A 45 -25.23 60.73 7.48
C LEU A 45 -24.50 60.20 6.23
N SER A 46 -24.98 60.52 5.02
CA SER A 46 -24.30 60.13 3.78
C SER A 46 -22.91 60.75 3.63
N PHE A 47 -22.70 61.99 4.07
CA PHE A 47 -21.37 62.62 4.04
C PHE A 47 -20.37 61.97 5.02
N LEU A 48 -20.85 61.57 6.20
CA LEU A 48 -20.06 60.77 7.17
C LEU A 48 -19.77 59.35 6.64
N PHE A 49 -20.71 58.74 5.91
CA PHE A 49 -20.49 57.42 5.32
C PHE A 49 -19.48 57.45 4.16
N LEU A 50 -19.52 58.47 3.28
CA LEU A 50 -18.55 58.60 2.19
C LEU A 50 -17.13 58.92 2.69
N SER A 51 -16.97 59.70 3.77
CA SER A 51 -15.63 59.96 4.31
C SER A 51 -15.01 58.68 4.90
N LEU A 52 -15.78 57.86 5.61
CA LEU A 52 -15.35 56.55 6.09
C LEU A 52 -15.02 55.57 4.94
N LEU A 53 -15.80 55.59 3.86
CA LEU A 53 -15.61 54.70 2.69
C LEU A 53 -14.36 55.00 1.85
N PHE A 54 -13.78 56.21 1.92
CA PHE A 54 -12.58 56.56 1.14
C PHE A 54 -11.34 56.89 1.97
N VAL A 55 -11.48 57.51 3.14
CA VAL A 55 -10.32 57.87 3.99
C VAL A 55 -9.80 56.65 4.77
N TRP A 56 -10.70 55.75 5.20
CA TRP A 56 -10.28 54.58 5.99
C TRP A 56 -9.55 53.52 5.16
N PRO A 57 -9.98 53.14 3.93
CA PRO A 57 -9.22 52.22 3.08
C PRO A 57 -7.86 52.77 2.67
N ALA A 58 -7.76 54.07 2.37
CA ALA A 58 -6.46 54.72 2.11
C ALA A 58 -5.52 54.58 3.32
N SER A 59 -6.03 54.83 4.53
CA SER A 59 -5.27 54.70 5.78
C SER A 59 -4.87 53.25 6.07
N HIS A 60 -5.77 52.28 5.85
CA HIS A 60 -5.48 50.86 6.08
C HIS A 60 -4.53 50.27 5.02
N CYS A 61 -4.64 50.67 3.75
CA CYS A 61 -3.67 50.32 2.72
C CYS A 61 -2.31 50.93 3.02
N LEU A 62 -2.22 52.22 3.37
CA LEU A 62 -0.95 52.84 3.75
C LEU A 62 -0.33 52.18 4.99
N HIS A 63 -1.12 51.81 6.00
CA HIS A 63 -0.60 51.08 7.16
C HIS A 63 -0.19 49.64 6.83
N ARG A 64 -0.90 48.95 5.94
CA ARG A 64 -0.57 47.58 5.47
C ARG A 64 0.60 47.57 4.49
N ILE A 65 0.89 48.66 3.78
CA ILE A 65 2.11 48.85 2.98
C ILE A 65 3.29 49.20 3.90
N ARG A 66 3.08 50.08 4.89
CA ARG A 66 4.10 50.50 5.87
C ARG A 66 4.49 49.42 6.87
N ASN A 67 3.60 48.46 7.15
CA ASN A 67 3.89 47.28 7.98
C ASN A 67 4.06 45.99 7.17
N GLY A 68 3.78 46.00 5.86
CA GLY A 68 3.85 44.83 4.97
C GLY A 68 5.25 44.54 4.41
N SER A 69 6.26 45.27 4.87
CA SER A 69 7.64 45.25 4.37
C SER A 69 8.64 44.64 5.37
N HIS A 70 8.14 43.91 6.38
CA HIS A 70 8.93 43.13 7.35
C HIS A 70 8.53 41.64 7.42
N ALA A 71 7.90 41.12 6.37
CA ALA A 71 8.23 39.76 5.97
C ALA A 71 9.64 39.82 5.37
N GLY A 72 10.64 39.37 6.13
CA GLY A 72 11.98 39.12 5.58
C GLY A 72 11.93 38.01 4.53
N PRO A 73 13.03 37.73 3.82
CA PRO A 73 13.11 36.50 3.05
C PRO A 73 12.81 35.32 4.00
N VAL A 74 11.77 34.55 3.68
CA VAL A 74 11.52 33.28 4.37
C VAL A 74 12.70 32.39 4.01
N GLU A 75 13.57 32.11 4.97
CA GLU A 75 14.70 31.22 4.71
C GLU A 75 14.17 29.85 4.26
N PRO A 76 14.74 29.26 3.19
CA PRO A 76 14.30 27.96 2.72
C PRO A 76 14.52 26.95 3.83
N GLU A 77 13.49 26.15 4.11
CA GLU A 77 13.52 25.17 5.20
C GLU A 77 14.70 24.20 5.04
N SER A 78 15.33 23.90 6.17
CA SER A 78 16.33 22.83 6.25
C SER A 78 15.76 21.49 5.78
N ILE A 79 16.64 20.60 5.30
CA ILE A 79 16.26 19.24 4.89
C ILE A 79 15.53 18.55 6.06
N GLU A 80 16.01 18.76 7.27
CA GLU A 80 15.52 18.16 8.51
C GLU A 80 14.11 18.67 8.88
N GLN A 81 13.79 19.94 8.58
CA GLN A 81 12.42 20.46 8.69
C GLN A 81 11.49 19.87 7.61
N ARG A 82 11.95 19.77 6.36
CA ARG A 82 11.19 19.20 5.24
C ARG A 82 10.86 17.72 5.47
N VAL A 83 11.86 16.92 5.84
CA VAL A 83 11.72 15.51 6.28
C VAL A 83 10.67 15.40 7.38
N LYS A 84 10.78 16.23 8.44
CA LYS A 84 9.83 16.19 9.54
C LYS A 84 8.40 16.53 9.12
N ARG A 85 8.19 17.51 8.21
CA ARG A 85 6.86 17.77 7.64
C ARG A 85 6.35 16.52 6.92
N ILE A 86 7.10 16.02 5.95
CA ILE A 86 6.70 14.90 5.07
C ILE A 86 6.25 13.69 5.91
N LEU A 87 7.04 13.30 6.91
CA LEU A 87 6.77 12.17 7.80
C LEU A 87 5.68 12.43 8.87
N THR A 88 5.30 13.69 9.11
CA THR A 88 4.17 14.05 9.99
C THR A 88 2.85 14.15 9.22
N GLU A 89 2.89 14.61 7.97
CA GLU A 89 1.70 14.81 7.12
C GLU A 89 1.32 13.56 6.32
N THR A 90 2.31 12.75 5.93
CA THR A 90 2.14 11.49 5.21
C THR A 90 2.71 10.34 6.05
N PRO A 91 1.96 9.24 6.27
CA PRO A 91 2.53 8.08 6.94
C PRO A 91 3.63 7.48 6.08
N LEU A 92 4.80 7.24 6.68
CA LEU A 92 5.74 6.29 6.14
C LEU A 92 5.18 4.89 6.34
N ILE A 93 5.01 4.11 5.27
CA ILE A 93 4.50 2.73 5.35
C ILE A 93 5.46 1.80 4.64
N ASP A 94 6.16 0.99 5.42
CA ASP A 94 7.12 0.03 4.89
C ASP A 94 6.42 -1.18 4.24
N GLY A 95 6.96 -1.64 3.12
CA GLY A 95 6.37 -2.68 2.29
C GLY A 95 6.52 -4.11 2.80
N HIS A 96 7.56 -4.42 3.59
CA HIS A 96 7.81 -5.76 4.11
C HIS A 96 8.75 -5.71 5.32
N ASN A 97 8.29 -6.20 6.47
CA ASN A 97 9.08 -6.30 7.70
C ASN A 97 8.77 -7.62 8.44
N ASP A 98 9.82 -8.35 8.84
CA ASP A 98 9.77 -9.75 9.29
C ASP A 98 9.76 -9.96 10.81
N LEU A 99 9.27 -8.95 11.56
CA LEU A 99 9.07 -9.03 13.00
C LEU A 99 8.38 -10.34 13.45
N ALA A 100 7.45 -10.91 12.68
CA ALA A 100 6.79 -12.16 13.05
C ALA A 100 7.75 -13.37 13.11
N ILE A 101 8.69 -13.51 12.16
CA ILE A 101 9.63 -14.64 12.17
C ILE A 101 10.74 -14.43 13.19
N LEU A 102 11.16 -13.19 13.44
CA LEU A 102 12.02 -12.83 14.58
C LEU A 102 11.36 -13.22 15.92
N LEU A 103 10.08 -12.86 16.13
CA LEU A 103 9.33 -13.26 17.32
C LEU A 103 9.21 -14.78 17.46
N ARG A 104 9.16 -15.50 16.34
CA ARG A 104 9.15 -16.96 16.30
C ARG A 104 10.48 -17.58 16.70
N PHE A 105 11.60 -17.09 16.18
CA PHE A 105 12.93 -17.62 16.48
C PHE A 105 13.40 -17.26 17.90
N VAL A 106 13.28 -15.98 18.29
CA VAL A 106 13.87 -15.47 19.53
C VAL A 106 12.98 -15.74 20.75
N TYR A 107 11.66 -15.57 20.60
CA TYR A 107 10.71 -15.61 21.73
C TYR A 107 9.71 -16.77 21.67
N ASN A 108 9.77 -17.64 20.64
CA ASN A 108 8.79 -18.71 20.41
C ASN A 108 7.32 -18.21 20.49
N ASN A 109 7.06 -17.01 19.99
CA ASN A 109 5.75 -16.32 20.03
C ASN A 109 5.20 -16.01 21.45
N HIS A 110 6.05 -16.04 22.49
CA HIS A 110 5.72 -15.68 23.89
C HIS A 110 6.06 -14.21 24.22
N ILE A 111 5.16 -13.28 23.86
CA ILE A 111 5.33 -11.82 24.01
C ILE A 111 4.83 -11.21 25.34
N TYR A 112 4.58 -12.03 26.37
CA TYR A 112 4.09 -11.56 27.68
C TYR A 112 5.13 -11.67 28.80
N GLY A 113 6.32 -12.19 28.50
CA GLY A 113 7.43 -12.26 29.46
C GLY A 113 8.29 -11.00 29.44
N GLU A 114 8.91 -10.68 30.58
CA GLU A 114 9.81 -9.52 30.70
C GLU A 114 11.01 -9.56 29.73
N ASN A 115 11.38 -10.75 29.25
CA ASN A 115 12.41 -10.95 28.25
C ASN A 115 12.05 -10.35 26.87
N PHE A 116 10.76 -10.22 26.56
CA PHE A 116 10.28 -9.52 25.38
C PHE A 116 9.83 -8.09 25.71
N THR A 117 8.97 -7.90 26.73
CA THR A 117 8.33 -6.60 26.96
C THR A 117 9.32 -5.50 27.32
N LYS A 118 10.34 -5.79 28.14
CA LYS A 118 11.37 -4.79 28.49
C LYS A 118 12.13 -4.25 27.27
N PRO A 119 12.77 -5.07 26.42
CA PRO A 119 13.46 -4.55 25.24
C PRO A 119 12.51 -3.97 24.18
N PHE A 120 11.29 -4.51 24.01
CA PHE A 120 10.34 -3.98 23.03
C PHE A 120 9.75 -2.61 23.42
N GLU A 121 9.45 -2.40 24.71
CA GLU A 121 8.95 -1.12 25.24
C GLU A 121 10.05 -0.05 25.37
N LYS A 122 11.27 -0.46 25.75
CA LYS A 122 12.33 0.44 26.27
C LYS A 122 13.57 0.50 25.39
N GLY A 123 13.59 -0.27 24.30
CA GLY A 123 14.65 -0.27 23.31
C GLY A 123 15.69 -1.35 23.56
N GLY A 124 16.40 -1.72 22.50
CA GLY A 124 17.45 -2.75 22.55
C GLY A 124 16.91 -4.16 22.36
N MET A 125 15.80 -4.32 21.64
CA MET A 125 15.38 -5.63 21.13
C MET A 125 16.36 -6.11 20.06
N LEU A 126 16.70 -7.41 20.10
CA LEU A 126 17.44 -8.08 19.02
C LEU A 126 16.66 -7.92 17.71
N GLY A 127 17.36 -7.65 16.61
CA GLY A 127 16.72 -7.27 15.33
C GLY A 127 16.49 -5.76 15.24
N HIS A 128 15.64 -5.38 14.30
CA HIS A 128 15.54 -4.03 13.76
C HIS A 128 14.32 -3.25 14.29
N VAL A 129 13.49 -3.85 15.15
CA VAL A 129 12.21 -3.28 15.57
C VAL A 129 12.02 -3.29 17.10
N ASP A 130 11.78 -2.10 17.67
CA ASP A 130 11.14 -1.90 18.97
C ASP A 130 10.41 -0.53 19.00
N LEU A 131 9.55 -0.31 20.01
CA LEU A 131 8.70 0.89 20.07
C LEU A 131 9.50 2.21 20.09
N PRO A 132 10.63 2.35 20.82
CA PRO A 132 11.45 3.56 20.73
C PRO A 132 11.99 3.83 19.33
N ARG A 133 12.52 2.81 18.62
CA ARG A 133 13.05 2.98 17.26
C ARG A 133 11.97 3.31 16.24
N LEU A 134 10.81 2.65 16.32
CA LEU A 134 9.64 2.97 15.50
C LEU A 134 9.23 4.45 15.66
N ARG A 135 9.19 4.94 16.90
CA ARG A 135 8.84 6.33 17.23
C ARG A 135 9.91 7.33 16.80
N SER A 136 11.21 7.02 16.94
CA SER A 136 12.30 7.93 16.51
C SER A 136 12.45 8.02 14.99
N GLY A 137 12.20 6.91 14.28
CA GLY A 137 12.19 6.89 12.81
C GLY A 137 10.95 7.55 12.16
N LEU A 138 10.01 8.07 12.96
CA LEU A 138 8.74 8.64 12.50
C LEU A 138 7.92 7.67 11.61
N ASN A 139 7.93 6.38 11.98
CA ASN A 139 7.23 5.34 11.24
C ASN A 139 5.70 5.58 11.29
N GLY A 140 5.04 5.54 10.13
CA GLY A 140 3.57 5.57 10.03
C GLY A 140 2.93 4.18 9.98
N GLY A 141 3.71 3.13 9.75
CA GLY A 141 3.28 1.75 9.69
C GLY A 141 4.22 0.83 8.91
N ALA A 142 3.86 -0.45 8.85
CA ALA A 142 4.51 -1.46 8.02
C ALA A 142 3.50 -2.56 7.66
N PHE A 143 3.69 -3.21 6.52
CA PHE A 143 3.10 -4.52 6.28
C PHE A 143 3.95 -5.56 7.01
N TRP A 144 3.40 -6.15 8.06
CA TRP A 144 4.09 -7.17 8.84
C TRP A 144 4.03 -8.49 8.09
N SER A 145 5.19 -8.98 7.66
CA SER A 145 5.35 -10.30 7.07
C SER A 145 4.91 -11.35 8.10
N VAL A 146 4.11 -12.31 7.65
CA VAL A 146 3.79 -13.54 8.38
C VAL A 146 4.36 -14.75 7.65
N PHE A 147 5.56 -14.56 7.07
CA PHE A 147 6.39 -15.54 6.38
C PHE A 147 6.50 -16.88 7.14
N TRP A 148 6.65 -17.94 6.35
CA TRP A 148 7.17 -19.22 6.82
C TRP A 148 8.09 -19.85 5.77
N PRO A 149 9.23 -20.45 6.17
CA PRO A 149 10.18 -21.07 5.25
C PRO A 149 9.58 -22.03 4.23
N CYS A 150 10.23 -22.10 3.07
CA CYS A 150 9.96 -23.07 2.03
C CYS A 150 10.05 -24.51 2.56
N PRO A 151 9.26 -25.47 2.03
CA PRO A 151 9.41 -26.86 2.42
C PRO A 151 10.77 -27.43 1.99
N GLU A 152 11.34 -28.32 2.81
CA GLU A 152 12.59 -29.07 2.52
C GLU A 152 12.61 -29.65 1.10
N LYS A 153 11.45 -30.13 0.63
CA LYS A 153 11.23 -30.55 -0.76
C LYS A 153 10.48 -29.46 -1.52
N GLY A 154 11.23 -28.49 -2.02
CA GLY A 154 10.69 -27.36 -2.79
C GLY A 154 9.96 -27.73 -4.09
N THR A 155 10.00 -28.99 -4.55
CA THR A 155 9.25 -29.50 -5.72
C THR A 155 8.06 -30.40 -5.35
N ASP A 156 7.84 -30.68 -4.05
CA ASP A 156 6.72 -31.53 -3.59
C ASP A 156 5.50 -30.64 -3.31
N TYR A 157 4.71 -30.36 -4.35
CA TYR A 157 3.52 -29.51 -4.23
C TYR A 157 2.30 -30.25 -3.65
N THR A 158 2.48 -31.31 -2.85
CA THR A 158 1.35 -32.02 -2.23
C THR A 158 0.82 -31.31 -0.99
N ASP A 159 -0.50 -31.42 -0.76
CA ASP A 159 -1.16 -30.87 0.44
C ASP A 159 -0.57 -31.44 1.74
N LYS A 160 0.00 -32.65 1.68
CA LYS A 160 0.73 -33.27 2.80
C LYS A 160 1.98 -32.47 3.19
N ASN A 161 2.72 -31.97 2.20
CA ASN A 161 3.93 -31.17 2.41
C ASN A 161 3.59 -29.79 2.97
N TYR A 162 2.53 -29.15 2.46
CA TYR A 162 2.13 -27.81 2.89
C TYR A 162 1.26 -27.74 4.16
N ARG A 163 0.57 -28.82 4.56
CA ARG A 163 -0.27 -28.84 5.78
C ARG A 163 0.40 -28.27 7.05
N PRO A 164 1.66 -28.60 7.41
CA PRO A 164 2.33 -27.96 8.55
C PRO A 164 2.60 -26.47 8.33
N ILE A 165 2.84 -26.03 7.08
CA ILE A 165 3.08 -24.62 6.74
C ILE A 165 1.81 -23.78 6.90
N VAL A 166 0.64 -24.30 6.54
CA VAL A 166 -0.66 -23.63 6.81
C VAL A 166 -0.86 -23.42 8.31
N GLN A 167 -0.58 -24.43 9.13
CA GLN A 167 -0.68 -24.33 10.58
C GLN A 167 0.33 -23.31 11.15
N ALA A 168 1.56 -23.30 10.65
CA ALA A 168 2.58 -22.35 11.08
C ALA A 168 2.24 -20.91 10.65
N THR A 169 1.71 -20.71 9.45
CA THR A 169 1.23 -19.41 8.95
C THR A 169 0.13 -18.83 9.86
N LEU A 170 -0.80 -19.67 10.32
CA LEU A 170 -1.80 -19.26 11.32
C LEU A 170 -1.17 -18.86 12.67
N GLN A 171 -0.05 -19.48 13.07
CA GLN A 171 0.70 -19.08 14.27
C GLN A 171 1.46 -17.75 14.09
N GLN A 172 1.88 -17.43 12.85
CA GLN A 172 2.51 -16.15 12.51
C GLN A 172 1.49 -15.01 12.41
N ILE A 173 0.28 -15.28 11.91
CA ILE A 173 -0.87 -14.37 11.99
C ILE A 173 -1.27 -14.12 13.45
N ASP A 174 -1.37 -15.18 14.27
CA ASP A 174 -1.72 -15.08 15.70
C ASP A 174 -0.72 -14.24 16.51
N ILE A 175 0.60 -14.38 16.31
CA ILE A 175 1.57 -13.61 17.10
C ILE A 175 1.46 -12.11 16.83
N ILE A 176 1.31 -11.67 15.58
CA ILE A 176 1.12 -10.25 15.26
C ILE A 176 -0.27 -9.77 15.72
N ALA A 177 -1.31 -10.59 15.58
CA ALA A 177 -2.64 -10.28 16.12
C ALA A 177 -2.62 -10.07 17.65
N ARG A 178 -1.87 -10.90 18.39
CA ARG A 178 -1.68 -10.77 19.84
C ARG A 178 -0.79 -9.60 20.23
N LEU A 179 0.25 -9.27 19.44
CA LEU A 179 1.09 -8.10 19.64
C LEU A 179 0.25 -6.81 19.56
N LYS A 180 -0.54 -6.68 18.50
CA LYS A 180 -1.42 -5.52 18.26
C LYS A 180 -2.54 -5.41 19.31
N ALA A 181 -2.99 -6.53 19.87
CA ALA A 181 -3.93 -6.55 21.00
C ALA A 181 -3.28 -6.19 22.35
N ALA A 182 -1.96 -6.39 22.50
CA ALA A 182 -1.21 -6.01 23.69
C ALA A 182 -0.81 -4.52 23.70
N TYR A 183 -0.57 -3.94 22.52
CA TYR A 183 -0.20 -2.53 22.34
C TYR A 183 -1.20 -1.78 21.45
N PRO A 184 -2.50 -1.69 21.84
CA PRO A 184 -3.56 -1.15 20.99
C PRO A 184 -3.47 0.36 20.73
N ASP A 185 -2.72 1.11 21.55
CA ASP A 185 -2.47 2.54 21.35
C ASP A 185 -1.36 2.78 20.29
N ASP A 186 -0.41 1.85 20.15
CA ASP A 186 0.69 1.92 19.18
C ASP A 186 0.32 1.32 17.81
N PHE A 187 -0.55 0.30 17.74
CA PHE A 187 -0.84 -0.44 16.50
C PHE A 187 -2.32 -0.34 16.05
N SER A 188 -2.55 -0.27 14.73
CA SER A 188 -3.89 -0.34 14.16
C SER A 188 -4.56 -1.71 14.38
N SER A 189 -5.89 -1.79 14.22
CA SER A 189 -6.61 -3.07 14.31
C SER A 189 -6.18 -4.11 13.26
N ASN A 190 -6.60 -5.38 13.44
CA ASN A 190 -6.39 -6.45 12.44
C ASN A 190 -7.24 -6.24 11.18
N SER A 191 -8.38 -5.58 11.30
CA SER A 191 -9.27 -5.24 10.18
C SER A 191 -8.88 -3.93 9.46
N VAL A 192 -7.59 -3.55 9.45
CA VAL A 192 -7.13 -2.34 8.74
C VAL A 192 -7.23 -2.56 7.21
N GLY A 193 -7.60 -1.50 6.50
CA GLY A 193 -7.87 -1.45 5.06
C GLY A 193 -7.51 -0.08 4.50
N SER A 194 -7.49 0.09 3.16
CA SER A 194 -7.12 1.39 2.55
C SER A 194 -7.96 2.56 3.10
N GLY A 195 -9.27 2.35 3.27
CA GLY A 195 -10.22 3.32 3.80
C GLY A 195 -10.10 3.62 5.31
N SER A 196 -9.32 2.85 6.08
CA SER A 196 -9.12 3.05 7.52
C SER A 196 -7.67 3.35 7.93
N ALA A 197 -6.68 3.05 7.09
CA ALA A 197 -5.26 3.27 7.34
C ALA A 197 -4.93 4.72 7.77
N LEU A 198 -5.35 5.73 6.98
CA LEU A 198 -5.16 7.14 7.31
C LEU A 198 -5.89 7.60 8.59
N ALA A 199 -6.91 6.87 9.05
CA ALA A 199 -7.61 7.13 10.30
C ALA A 199 -6.94 6.46 11.52
N ALA A 200 -6.08 5.45 11.31
CA ALA A 200 -5.19 4.91 12.33
C ALA A 200 -3.98 5.84 12.54
N PHE A 201 -3.29 6.23 11.45
CA PHE A 201 -2.15 7.15 11.52
C PHE A 201 -2.50 8.48 12.21
N LYS A 202 -3.67 9.06 11.92
CA LYS A 202 -4.17 10.28 12.57
C LYS A 202 -4.50 10.15 14.07
N LYS A 203 -4.44 8.94 14.64
CA LYS A 203 -4.52 8.68 16.09
C LYS A 203 -3.14 8.45 16.73
N GLY A 204 -2.06 8.42 15.93
CA GLY A 204 -0.73 7.99 16.36
C GLY A 204 -0.48 6.49 16.24
N GLN A 205 -1.41 5.71 15.67
CA GLN A 205 -1.26 4.26 15.49
C GLN A 205 -0.50 3.93 14.20
N LEU A 206 0.43 2.98 14.29
CA LEU A 206 1.10 2.34 13.17
C LEU A 206 0.09 1.57 12.30
N ILE A 207 0.00 1.94 11.01
CA ILE A 207 -0.77 1.20 10.00
C ILE A 207 -0.15 -0.20 9.88
N SER A 208 -0.91 -1.22 10.29
CA SER A 208 -0.37 -2.56 10.56
C SER A 208 -1.15 -3.71 9.89
N PRO A 209 -1.31 -3.74 8.55
CA PRO A 209 -1.76 -4.92 7.81
C PRO A 209 -0.75 -6.07 7.89
N LEU A 210 -1.14 -7.26 7.42
CA LEU A 210 -0.26 -8.42 7.30
C LEU A 210 0.01 -8.78 5.83
N GLY A 211 1.12 -9.45 5.55
CA GLY A 211 1.43 -10.03 4.24
C GLY A 211 1.90 -11.49 4.36
N ILE A 212 1.40 -12.40 3.53
CA ILE A 212 2.01 -13.74 3.40
C ILE A 212 3.06 -13.72 2.30
N GLU A 213 4.16 -14.43 2.52
CA GLU A 213 5.30 -14.45 1.63
C GLU A 213 5.46 -15.83 0.99
N GLY A 214 4.75 -16.03 -0.13
CA GLY A 214 4.80 -17.24 -0.93
C GLY A 214 3.55 -18.11 -0.80
N LEU A 215 3.01 -18.55 -1.95
CA LEU A 215 1.77 -19.32 -2.02
C LEU A 215 1.90 -20.79 -1.59
N HIS A 216 3.06 -21.23 -1.10
CA HIS A 216 3.17 -22.44 -0.29
C HIS A 216 2.41 -22.29 1.04
N GLN A 217 2.33 -21.07 1.59
CA GLN A 217 1.67 -20.78 2.87
C GLN A 217 0.15 -21.03 2.86
N ILE A 218 -0.54 -20.84 1.73
CA ILE A 218 -1.98 -21.15 1.60
C ILE A 218 -2.27 -22.65 1.48
N GLY A 219 -1.25 -23.51 1.39
CA GLY A 219 -1.39 -24.96 1.27
C GLY A 219 -2.35 -25.37 0.18
N ASN A 220 -2.07 -24.95 -1.05
CA ASN A 220 -2.81 -25.26 -2.27
C ASN A 220 -4.27 -24.75 -2.39
N SER A 221 -4.84 -24.13 -1.36
CA SER A 221 -6.27 -23.81 -1.26
C SER A 221 -6.59 -22.31 -1.37
N ALA A 222 -7.53 -21.97 -2.26
CA ALA A 222 -8.14 -20.64 -2.36
C ALA A 222 -9.04 -20.32 -1.15
N ALA A 223 -9.61 -21.32 -0.48
CA ALA A 223 -10.30 -21.10 0.80
C ALA A 223 -9.36 -20.60 1.90
N ASN A 224 -8.14 -21.13 2.01
CA ASN A 224 -7.14 -20.62 2.95
C ASN A 224 -6.73 -19.17 2.62
N LEU A 225 -6.54 -18.83 1.33
CA LEU A 225 -6.25 -17.45 0.90
C LEU A 225 -7.34 -16.47 1.37
N ARG A 226 -8.62 -16.83 1.24
CA ARG A 226 -9.75 -16.02 1.74
C ARG A 226 -9.74 -15.89 3.26
N LEU A 227 -9.57 -17.00 3.99
CA LEU A 227 -9.53 -16.99 5.45
C LEU A 227 -8.36 -16.16 6.00
N PHE A 228 -7.21 -16.17 5.33
CA PHE A 228 -6.08 -15.31 5.68
C PHE A 228 -6.38 -13.82 5.42
N TYR A 229 -7.11 -13.50 4.34
CA TYR A 229 -7.61 -12.14 4.10
C TYR A 229 -8.56 -11.68 5.21
N ASP A 230 -9.51 -12.53 5.62
CA ASP A 230 -10.44 -12.23 6.72
C ASP A 230 -9.71 -12.00 8.06
N LEU A 231 -8.59 -12.70 8.29
CA LEU A 231 -7.73 -12.52 9.46
C LEU A 231 -6.83 -11.27 9.42
N GLY A 232 -6.77 -10.55 8.30
CA GLY A 232 -6.03 -9.27 8.17
C GLY A 232 -4.86 -9.27 7.19
N VAL A 233 -4.65 -10.33 6.42
CA VAL A 233 -3.66 -10.36 5.32
C VAL A 233 -4.15 -9.51 4.15
N ARG A 234 -3.26 -8.71 3.56
CA ARG A 234 -3.59 -7.70 2.54
C ARG A 234 -2.72 -7.79 1.28
N TYR A 235 -1.54 -8.40 1.33
CA TYR A 235 -0.88 -8.93 0.14
C TYR A 235 -0.54 -10.42 0.28
N ALA A 236 -0.35 -11.07 -0.87
CA ALA A 236 0.34 -12.35 -0.94
C ALA A 236 1.43 -12.29 -2.01
N THR A 237 2.67 -12.53 -1.60
CA THR A 237 3.81 -12.75 -2.51
C THR A 237 3.61 -14.08 -3.21
N LEU A 238 3.77 -14.14 -4.54
CA LEU A 238 3.44 -15.37 -5.29
C LEU A 238 4.38 -16.54 -4.96
N THR A 239 5.64 -16.26 -4.63
CA THR A 239 6.69 -17.23 -4.25
C THR A 239 7.55 -16.69 -3.12
N HIS A 240 8.33 -17.54 -2.47
CA HIS A 240 9.55 -17.13 -1.73
C HIS A 240 10.76 -17.67 -2.53
N ASN A 241 11.87 -18.08 -1.91
CA ASN A 241 13.01 -18.79 -2.52
C ASN A 241 12.68 -20.26 -2.91
N CYS A 242 11.43 -20.51 -3.31
CA CYS A 242 10.94 -21.76 -3.89
C CYS A 242 9.78 -21.46 -4.85
N GLY A 243 9.74 -22.18 -5.97
CA GLY A 243 8.55 -22.23 -6.83
C GLY A 243 7.40 -22.97 -6.15
N ASN A 244 6.21 -22.86 -6.72
CA ASN A 244 5.03 -23.62 -6.30
C ASN A 244 4.11 -23.89 -7.50
N LYS A 245 2.96 -24.56 -7.30
CA LYS A 245 2.03 -24.88 -8.40
C LYS A 245 1.42 -23.66 -9.12
N PHE A 246 1.61 -22.44 -8.60
CA PHE A 246 1.04 -21.21 -9.14
C PHE A 246 2.05 -20.39 -9.95
N ALA A 247 3.32 -20.30 -9.53
CA ALA A 247 4.32 -19.43 -10.16
C ALA A 247 5.79 -19.88 -9.96
N ASP A 248 6.65 -19.46 -10.87
CA ASP A 248 8.12 -19.59 -10.79
C ASP A 248 8.74 -18.47 -9.91
N ALA A 249 9.72 -18.85 -9.08
CA ALA A 249 10.52 -17.95 -8.26
C ALA A 249 11.77 -17.41 -9.00
N ALA A 250 12.40 -16.36 -8.45
CA ALA A 250 13.73 -15.89 -8.89
C ALA A 250 14.86 -16.78 -8.37
N LEU A 251 14.73 -17.25 -7.13
CA LEU A 251 15.75 -17.97 -6.37
C LEU A 251 15.23 -19.32 -5.88
N TRP A 252 16.17 -20.23 -5.67
CA TRP A 252 15.98 -21.52 -5.05
C TRP A 252 16.84 -21.58 -3.79
N GLU A 253 16.26 -21.93 -2.65
CA GLU A 253 16.93 -21.82 -1.34
C GLU A 253 17.99 -22.90 -1.10
N ASN A 254 17.76 -24.13 -1.56
CA ASN A 254 18.57 -25.30 -1.20
C ASN A 254 18.89 -26.20 -2.41
N PRO A 255 20.11 -26.13 -2.99
CA PRO A 255 21.18 -25.17 -2.70
C PRO A 255 20.79 -23.75 -3.15
N PHE A 256 21.39 -22.72 -2.54
CA PHE A 256 21.09 -21.32 -2.87
C PHE A 256 21.60 -20.94 -4.27
N ARG A 257 20.69 -20.61 -5.18
CA ARG A 257 20.98 -20.26 -6.59
C ARG A 257 19.79 -19.61 -7.29
N LYS A 258 19.95 -19.17 -8.54
CA LYS A 258 18.84 -18.84 -9.43
C LYS A 258 17.92 -20.05 -9.66
N ALA A 259 16.60 -19.84 -9.57
CA ALA A 259 15.62 -20.91 -9.69
C ALA A 259 15.50 -21.50 -11.12
N PRO A 260 15.08 -22.77 -11.25
CA PRO A 260 14.58 -23.29 -12.52
C PRO A 260 13.22 -22.66 -12.87
N ALA A 261 12.98 -22.41 -14.15
CA ALA A 261 11.65 -22.03 -14.67
C ALA A 261 10.85 -23.30 -14.99
N GLU A 262 9.87 -23.63 -14.14
CA GLU A 262 8.99 -24.79 -14.31
C GLU A 262 7.78 -24.43 -15.17
N HIS A 263 7.09 -23.33 -14.82
CA HIS A 263 5.88 -22.85 -15.50
C HIS A 263 6.19 -21.86 -16.62
N LYS A 264 7.42 -21.33 -16.66
CA LYS A 264 7.86 -20.16 -17.43
C LYS A 264 6.99 -18.97 -17.09
N GLY A 265 7.08 -18.58 -15.81
CA GLY A 265 6.28 -17.54 -15.17
C GLY A 265 5.14 -18.11 -14.33
N ILE A 266 3.89 -17.69 -14.60
CA ILE A 266 2.70 -18.22 -13.90
C ILE A 266 2.07 -19.42 -14.62
N SER A 267 1.52 -20.34 -13.84
CA SER A 267 0.74 -21.48 -14.33
C SER A 267 -0.72 -21.10 -14.63
N LEU A 268 -1.51 -22.02 -15.19
CA LEU A 268 -2.96 -21.84 -15.32
C LEU A 268 -3.66 -21.75 -13.94
N ALA A 269 -3.14 -22.45 -12.93
CA ALA A 269 -3.63 -22.32 -11.56
C ALA A 269 -3.26 -20.95 -10.97
N GLY A 270 -2.06 -20.43 -11.29
CA GLY A 270 -1.64 -19.07 -10.94
C GLY A 270 -2.58 -18.00 -11.50
N GLN A 271 -2.89 -18.05 -12.81
CA GLN A 271 -3.85 -17.13 -13.44
C GLN A 271 -5.23 -17.15 -12.76
N ARG A 272 -5.73 -18.34 -12.38
CA ARG A 272 -7.00 -18.45 -11.64
C ARG A 272 -6.91 -17.82 -10.24
N LEU A 273 -5.84 -18.09 -9.50
CA LEU A 273 -5.66 -17.57 -8.14
C LEU A 273 -5.46 -16.05 -8.13
N ILE A 274 -4.71 -15.48 -9.09
CA ILE A 274 -4.57 -14.03 -9.26
C ILE A 274 -5.94 -13.38 -9.53
N GLY A 275 -6.80 -14.05 -10.32
CA GLY A 275 -8.18 -13.62 -10.51
C GLY A 275 -9.00 -13.58 -9.21
N GLU A 276 -8.82 -14.54 -8.31
CA GLU A 276 -9.43 -14.55 -6.97
C GLU A 276 -8.83 -13.47 -6.07
N MET A 277 -7.51 -13.26 -6.10
CA MET A 277 -6.82 -12.19 -5.36
C MET A 277 -7.39 -10.81 -5.73
N ASN A 278 -7.50 -10.53 -7.03
CA ASN A 278 -8.15 -9.31 -7.53
C ASN A 278 -9.61 -9.22 -7.08
N ARG A 279 -10.35 -10.34 -7.05
CA ARG A 279 -11.76 -10.38 -6.65
C ARG A 279 -11.96 -10.09 -5.16
N ILE A 280 -11.02 -10.46 -4.28
CA ILE A 280 -11.13 -10.24 -2.82
C ILE A 280 -10.47 -8.96 -2.31
N GLY A 281 -9.62 -8.30 -3.12
CA GLY A 281 -8.82 -7.15 -2.68
C GLY A 281 -7.48 -7.55 -2.05
N MET A 282 -7.02 -8.77 -2.32
CA MET A 282 -5.66 -9.17 -1.97
C MET A 282 -4.70 -8.56 -3.00
N ILE A 283 -3.80 -7.70 -2.54
CA ILE A 283 -2.74 -7.13 -3.37
C ILE A 283 -1.83 -8.29 -3.84
N VAL A 284 -1.55 -8.34 -5.13
CA VAL A 284 -0.56 -9.28 -5.69
C VAL A 284 0.83 -8.70 -5.45
N ASP A 285 1.73 -9.51 -4.91
CA ASP A 285 3.13 -9.13 -4.69
C ASP A 285 4.08 -9.99 -5.55
N LEU A 286 4.99 -9.29 -6.23
CA LEU A 286 5.98 -9.83 -7.17
C LEU A 286 7.42 -9.87 -6.63
N SER A 287 7.64 -9.51 -5.35
CA SER A 287 8.85 -9.94 -4.62
C SER A 287 9.09 -11.45 -4.79
N HIS A 288 10.36 -11.87 -4.74
CA HIS A 288 10.79 -13.27 -4.93
C HIS A 288 10.41 -13.97 -6.26
N THR A 289 9.62 -13.37 -7.14
CA THR A 289 9.15 -14.01 -8.39
C THR A 289 10.17 -13.98 -9.53
N SER A 290 10.08 -14.93 -10.46
CA SER A 290 10.92 -14.93 -11.68
C SER A 290 10.57 -13.76 -12.60
N VAL A 291 11.50 -13.33 -13.46
CA VAL A 291 11.23 -12.26 -14.45
C VAL A 291 10.06 -12.63 -15.38
N ASP A 292 9.94 -13.89 -15.79
CA ASP A 292 8.79 -14.37 -16.58
C ASP A 292 7.47 -14.24 -15.79
N THR A 293 7.48 -14.52 -14.48
CA THR A 293 6.34 -14.32 -13.58
C THR A 293 5.98 -12.84 -13.51
N MET A 294 6.96 -11.94 -13.38
CA MET A 294 6.71 -10.50 -13.38
C MET A 294 6.04 -10.04 -14.68
N VAL A 295 6.56 -10.46 -15.83
CA VAL A 295 6.04 -10.08 -17.16
C VAL A 295 4.63 -10.63 -17.39
N ASP A 296 4.35 -11.87 -16.98
CA ASP A 296 3.01 -12.44 -17.06
C ASP A 296 1.98 -11.66 -16.22
N VAL A 297 2.30 -11.40 -14.95
CA VAL A 297 1.38 -10.79 -13.99
C VAL A 297 1.12 -9.32 -14.31
N LEU A 298 2.12 -8.61 -14.85
CA LEU A 298 1.98 -7.24 -15.36
C LEU A 298 1.39 -7.20 -16.79
N GLY A 299 1.01 -8.33 -17.38
CA GLY A 299 0.31 -8.39 -18.66
C GLY A 299 1.16 -8.16 -19.91
N GLY A 300 2.49 -8.23 -19.81
CA GLY A 300 3.41 -8.14 -20.95
C GLY A 300 3.44 -9.41 -21.82
N SER A 301 2.97 -10.53 -21.31
CA SER A 301 2.83 -11.80 -22.04
C SER A 301 1.59 -11.84 -22.94
N LYS A 302 1.73 -12.42 -24.15
CA LYS A 302 0.64 -12.51 -25.14
C LYS A 302 -0.43 -13.55 -24.79
N ASP A 303 -0.01 -14.64 -24.16
CA ASP A 303 -0.81 -15.88 -24.02
C ASP A 303 -1.43 -16.06 -22.63
N LYS A 304 -1.12 -15.16 -21.68
CA LYS A 304 -1.58 -15.20 -20.28
C LYS A 304 -2.22 -13.87 -19.92
N LYS A 305 -3.24 -13.88 -19.05
CA LYS A 305 -3.88 -12.66 -18.55
C LYS A 305 -3.21 -12.24 -17.25
N GLY A 306 -2.68 -11.02 -17.22
CA GLY A 306 -2.14 -10.39 -16.02
C GLY A 306 -3.21 -10.02 -14.99
N SER A 307 -2.75 -9.41 -13.89
CA SER A 307 -3.60 -8.86 -12.83
C SER A 307 -4.54 -7.78 -13.38
N LYS A 308 -5.79 -7.76 -12.90
CA LYS A 308 -6.76 -6.69 -13.17
C LYS A 308 -6.55 -5.45 -12.31
N ALA A 309 -5.83 -5.59 -11.20
CA ALA A 309 -5.52 -4.53 -10.25
C ALA A 309 -4.01 -4.22 -10.27
N PRO A 310 -3.58 -2.99 -9.91
CA PRO A 310 -2.16 -2.69 -9.74
C PRO A 310 -1.54 -3.63 -8.69
N VAL A 311 -0.28 -3.97 -8.89
CA VAL A 311 0.47 -4.91 -8.05
C VAL A 311 1.60 -4.19 -7.31
N ILE A 312 2.19 -4.85 -6.32
CA ILE A 312 3.41 -4.38 -5.67
C ILE A 312 4.60 -5.31 -5.97
N PHE A 313 5.79 -4.79 -5.77
CA PHE A 313 6.93 -5.55 -5.29
C PHE A 313 7.18 -5.03 -3.87
N SER A 314 6.80 -5.80 -2.85
CA SER A 314 6.85 -5.41 -1.43
C SER A 314 8.26 -5.10 -0.93
N HIS A 315 9.28 -5.70 -1.56
CA HIS A 315 10.69 -5.53 -1.31
C HIS A 315 11.53 -6.04 -2.51
N SER A 316 11.77 -5.18 -3.51
CA SER A 316 12.70 -5.45 -4.63
C SER A 316 13.43 -4.19 -5.09
N SER A 317 14.69 -4.32 -5.50
CA SER A 317 15.53 -3.20 -5.96
C SER A 317 15.73 -3.22 -7.49
N ALA A 318 16.48 -2.27 -8.06
CA ALA A 318 16.61 -2.08 -9.51
C ALA A 318 17.74 -2.92 -10.13
N TYR A 319 17.43 -3.72 -11.15
CA TYR A 319 18.38 -4.67 -11.75
C TYR A 319 19.55 -3.96 -12.45
N SER A 320 19.30 -2.81 -13.09
CA SER A 320 20.34 -2.05 -13.80
C SER A 320 21.32 -1.33 -12.86
N VAL A 321 21.08 -1.34 -11.54
CA VAL A 321 21.99 -0.83 -10.50
C VAL A 321 22.74 -1.99 -9.82
N CYS A 322 22.03 -3.07 -9.47
CA CYS A 322 22.62 -4.34 -9.03
C CYS A 322 21.92 -5.50 -9.78
N PRO A 323 22.63 -6.25 -10.66
CA PRO A 323 22.04 -7.27 -11.55
C PRO A 323 21.76 -8.60 -10.84
N HIS A 324 21.03 -8.56 -9.74
CA HIS A 324 20.65 -9.72 -8.93
C HIS A 324 19.27 -10.28 -9.36
N PRO A 325 19.03 -11.61 -9.37
CA PRO A 325 17.76 -12.19 -9.82
C PRO A 325 16.50 -11.72 -9.07
N ARG A 326 16.63 -11.22 -7.83
CA ARG A 326 15.52 -10.60 -7.07
C ARG A 326 15.10 -9.22 -7.56
N ASN A 327 15.91 -8.56 -8.38
CA ASN A 327 15.72 -7.16 -8.76
C ASN A 327 14.95 -7.00 -10.07
N VAL A 328 14.21 -5.89 -10.17
CA VAL A 328 13.27 -5.61 -11.26
C VAL A 328 14.02 -5.05 -12.49
N PRO A 329 13.94 -5.71 -13.67
CA PRO A 329 14.56 -5.20 -14.90
C PRO A 329 13.85 -3.97 -15.49
N ASP A 330 14.58 -3.10 -16.20
CA ASP A 330 14.05 -1.87 -16.81
C ASP A 330 12.91 -2.08 -17.82
N HIS A 331 12.77 -3.27 -18.40
CA HIS A 331 11.62 -3.62 -19.24
C HIS A 331 10.38 -4.00 -18.42
N VAL A 332 10.57 -4.60 -17.24
CA VAL A 332 9.50 -4.89 -16.27
C VAL A 332 9.06 -3.60 -15.58
N LEU A 333 9.98 -2.68 -15.26
CA LEU A 333 9.64 -1.36 -14.73
C LEU A 333 8.68 -0.58 -15.65
N LYS A 334 8.81 -0.72 -16.98
CA LYS A 334 7.85 -0.11 -17.92
C LYS A 334 6.45 -0.71 -17.80
N LEU A 335 6.35 -2.04 -17.62
CA LEU A 335 5.07 -2.71 -17.34
C LEU A 335 4.49 -2.28 -15.97
N VAL A 336 5.35 -2.02 -14.96
CA VAL A 336 4.91 -1.41 -13.69
C VAL A 336 4.28 -0.04 -13.91
N LYS A 337 4.86 0.79 -14.79
CA LYS A 337 4.27 2.08 -15.17
C LYS A 337 2.90 1.91 -15.85
N GLU A 338 2.85 1.04 -16.85
CA GLU A 338 1.67 0.78 -17.69
C GLU A 338 0.49 0.18 -16.91
N THR A 339 0.75 -0.45 -15.75
CA THR A 339 -0.25 -1.06 -14.86
C THR A 339 -0.55 -0.26 -13.59
N CYS A 340 -0.03 0.97 -13.44
CA CYS A 340 -0.14 1.81 -12.23
C CYS A 340 0.45 1.19 -10.93
N SER A 341 1.26 0.15 -11.09
CA SER A 341 1.86 -0.67 -10.01
C SER A 341 3.02 0.05 -9.29
N LEU A 342 3.60 -0.59 -8.27
CA LEU A 342 4.57 0.00 -7.34
C LEU A 342 5.76 -0.94 -7.07
N VAL A 343 6.99 -0.42 -7.11
CA VAL A 343 8.20 -1.12 -6.63
C VAL A 343 8.66 -0.50 -5.32
N MET A 344 8.70 -1.29 -4.25
CA MET A 344 9.13 -0.86 -2.93
C MET A 344 10.58 -1.33 -2.72
N VAL A 345 11.49 -0.38 -2.57
CA VAL A 345 12.94 -0.64 -2.67
C VAL A 345 13.43 -1.37 -1.43
N ASN A 346 14.10 -2.49 -1.68
CA ASN A 346 14.64 -3.43 -0.70
C ASN A 346 15.97 -2.93 -0.10
N PHE A 347 16.25 -3.23 1.17
CA PHE A 347 17.51 -2.84 1.82
C PHE A 347 18.51 -3.99 1.99
N SER A 348 18.20 -5.24 1.60
CA SER A 348 19.12 -6.38 1.71
C SER A 348 20.46 -6.11 1.01
N PRO A 349 21.62 -6.16 1.69
CA PRO A 349 22.93 -5.86 1.13
C PRO A 349 23.23 -6.56 -0.21
N ASP A 350 22.94 -7.86 -0.32
CA ASP A 350 23.16 -8.66 -1.53
C ASP A 350 22.28 -8.23 -2.71
N PHE A 351 21.12 -7.63 -2.44
CA PHE A 351 20.16 -7.20 -3.47
C PHE A 351 20.33 -5.71 -3.81
N VAL A 352 20.92 -4.89 -2.93
CA VAL A 352 21.23 -3.49 -3.27
C VAL A 352 22.63 -3.31 -3.85
N SER A 353 23.60 -4.15 -3.50
CA SER A 353 25.02 -3.83 -3.68
C SER A 353 25.82 -5.00 -4.26
N CYS A 354 25.69 -5.23 -5.57
CA CYS A 354 26.30 -6.36 -6.25
C CYS A 354 26.90 -6.03 -7.63
N VAL A 355 27.79 -6.89 -8.12
CA VAL A 355 28.42 -6.81 -9.46
C VAL A 355 28.22 -8.11 -10.24
N ALA A 356 28.03 -8.02 -11.56
CA ALA A 356 27.78 -9.19 -12.40
C ALA A 356 28.96 -10.18 -12.38
N ALA A 357 28.67 -11.44 -12.06
CA ALA A 357 29.65 -12.52 -11.95
C ALA A 357 29.29 -13.66 -12.95
N PRO A 358 29.51 -13.46 -14.27
CA PRO A 358 29.01 -14.36 -15.32
C PRO A 358 29.64 -15.76 -15.31
N GLU A 359 30.76 -15.94 -14.60
CA GLU A 359 31.47 -17.22 -14.45
C GLU A 359 30.87 -18.12 -13.35
N ARG A 360 29.76 -17.72 -12.70
CA ARG A 360 29.12 -18.49 -11.61
C ARG A 360 28.00 -19.40 -12.10
N ASP A 361 28.17 -20.71 -11.90
CA ASP A 361 27.18 -21.75 -12.22
C ASP A 361 25.84 -21.62 -11.46
N ASP A 362 25.78 -20.86 -10.37
CA ASP A 362 24.56 -20.58 -9.61
C ASP A 362 23.70 -19.43 -10.20
N GLY A 363 24.23 -18.67 -11.16
CA GLY A 363 23.55 -17.56 -11.81
C GLY A 363 23.31 -16.35 -10.90
N LEU A 364 24.10 -16.20 -9.83
CA LEU A 364 24.09 -15.05 -8.92
C LEU A 364 25.22 -14.05 -9.25
N PRO A 365 25.06 -12.75 -8.96
CA PRO A 365 26.15 -11.79 -8.92
C PRO A 365 27.02 -11.96 -7.66
N ASP A 366 28.18 -11.31 -7.62
CA ASP A 366 28.97 -11.19 -6.40
C ASP A 366 28.55 -9.97 -5.58
N PHE A 367 28.45 -10.12 -4.26
CA PHE A 367 28.24 -9.00 -3.33
C PHE A 367 29.44 -8.04 -3.37
N TYR A 368 29.14 -6.74 -3.37
CA TYR A 368 30.13 -5.67 -3.47
C TYR A 368 30.03 -4.74 -2.24
N PRO A 369 30.75 -5.00 -1.14
CA PRO A 369 30.52 -4.33 0.15
C PRO A 369 30.61 -2.80 0.12
N ALA A 370 31.40 -2.21 -0.79
CA ALA A 370 31.67 -0.78 -0.81
C ALA A 370 30.46 0.10 -1.20
N ASN A 371 29.45 -0.47 -1.87
CA ASN A 371 28.19 0.22 -2.18
C ASN A 371 27.06 -0.13 -1.19
N SER A 372 27.32 -0.89 -0.11
CA SER A 372 26.28 -1.31 0.84
C SER A 372 25.98 -0.22 1.86
N THR A 373 25.33 0.86 1.41
CA THR A 373 25.00 2.04 2.23
C THR A 373 23.64 2.64 1.87
N LEU A 374 23.10 3.45 2.79
CA LEU A 374 21.89 4.27 2.59
C LEU A 374 21.94 5.07 1.27
N GLU A 375 23.09 5.68 0.98
CA GLU A 375 23.34 6.46 -0.23
C GLU A 375 23.17 5.64 -1.53
N HIS A 376 23.30 4.32 -1.48
CA HIS A 376 23.10 3.45 -2.63
C HIS A 376 21.67 2.93 -2.74
N VAL A 377 20.95 2.75 -1.61
CA VAL A 377 19.50 2.53 -1.62
C VAL A 377 18.77 3.71 -2.28
N VAL A 378 19.21 4.95 -2.00
CA VAL A 378 18.69 6.13 -2.72
C VAL A 378 19.05 6.10 -4.22
N THR A 379 20.16 5.48 -4.63
CA THR A 379 20.48 5.29 -6.06
C THR A 379 19.46 4.37 -6.77
N HIS A 380 18.98 3.31 -6.11
CA HIS A 380 17.87 2.49 -6.63
C HIS A 380 16.56 3.28 -6.74
N ILE A 381 16.19 4.01 -5.68
CA ILE A 381 14.99 4.87 -5.65
C ILE A 381 15.02 5.89 -6.80
N LEU A 382 16.16 6.54 -7.01
CA LEU A 382 16.36 7.50 -8.10
C LEU A 382 16.37 6.85 -9.48
N HIS A 383 16.94 5.65 -9.65
CA HIS A 383 16.92 4.94 -10.94
C HIS A 383 15.47 4.66 -11.38
N ILE A 384 14.66 4.06 -10.50
CA ILE A 384 13.26 3.75 -10.80
C ILE A 384 12.45 5.04 -10.97
N GLY A 385 12.60 6.01 -10.06
CA GLY A 385 11.88 7.27 -10.09
C GLY A 385 12.15 8.10 -11.35
N ASN A 386 13.40 8.14 -11.85
CA ASN A 386 13.74 8.81 -13.10
C ASN A 386 13.34 8.03 -14.35
N LEU A 387 13.32 6.69 -14.31
CA LEU A 387 12.97 5.86 -15.47
C LEU A 387 11.44 5.80 -15.69
N ILE A 388 10.66 5.69 -14.61
CA ILE A 388 9.21 5.47 -14.70
C ILE A 388 8.36 6.44 -13.89
N GLY A 389 8.93 7.31 -13.05
CA GLY A 389 8.19 8.26 -12.21
C GLY A 389 8.15 7.84 -10.73
N PHE A 390 8.32 8.81 -9.84
CA PHE A 390 8.31 8.59 -8.38
C PHE A 390 6.95 8.13 -7.85
N GLU A 391 5.87 8.25 -8.62
CA GLU A 391 4.56 7.67 -8.34
C GLU A 391 4.55 6.11 -8.36
N HIS A 392 5.63 5.48 -8.80
CA HIS A 392 5.79 4.01 -8.86
C HIS A 392 6.85 3.46 -7.88
N VAL A 393 7.34 4.26 -6.92
CA VAL A 393 8.43 3.88 -6.01
C VAL A 393 7.98 3.93 -4.54
N GLY A 394 8.51 3.04 -3.68
CA GLY A 394 8.26 3.01 -2.23
C GLY A 394 9.46 2.48 -1.43
N PHE A 395 9.28 2.27 -0.13
CA PHE A 395 10.27 1.59 0.75
C PHE A 395 9.77 0.19 1.13
N GLY A 396 10.62 -0.82 1.04
CA GLY A 396 10.27 -2.22 1.33
C GLY A 396 11.40 -2.91 2.07
N SER A 397 11.59 -2.55 3.35
CA SER A 397 12.89 -2.65 4.01
C SER A 397 13.53 -4.04 4.01
N ASP A 398 12.75 -5.11 4.18
CA ASP A 398 13.26 -6.47 4.46
C ASP A 398 13.94 -6.56 5.86
N PHE A 399 13.68 -5.57 6.73
CA PHE A 399 14.12 -5.58 8.12
C PHE A 399 13.56 -6.81 8.85
N ASP A 400 14.40 -7.42 9.68
CA ASP A 400 14.21 -8.72 10.37
C ASP A 400 14.18 -9.98 9.46
N GLY A 401 14.11 -9.82 8.13
CA GLY A 401 14.32 -10.90 7.16
C GLY A 401 15.80 -11.03 6.74
N ILE A 402 16.52 -9.92 6.69
CA ILE A 402 17.92 -9.84 6.22
C ILE A 402 18.97 -10.17 7.31
N PRO A 403 20.11 -10.80 6.94
CA PRO A 403 21.17 -11.17 7.88
C PRO A 403 22.06 -9.99 8.32
N SER A 404 22.00 -8.87 7.60
CA SER A 404 22.75 -7.64 7.85
C SER A 404 22.11 -6.48 7.07
N THR A 405 22.45 -5.24 7.45
CA THR A 405 21.90 -4.01 6.86
C THR A 405 22.95 -3.20 6.09
N PRO A 406 22.54 -2.34 5.14
CA PRO A 406 23.41 -1.33 4.55
C PRO A 406 23.79 -0.30 5.61
N LYS A 407 25.03 0.18 5.58
CA LYS A 407 25.51 1.20 6.52
C LYS A 407 24.59 2.42 6.53
N GLY A 408 24.08 2.79 7.71
CA GLY A 408 23.20 3.94 7.92
C GLY A 408 21.71 3.65 7.73
N LEU A 409 21.35 2.43 7.33
CA LEU A 409 19.99 1.87 7.44
C LEU A 409 20.00 0.79 8.52
N ASP A 410 20.54 1.15 9.68
CA ASP A 410 20.92 0.19 10.71
C ASP A 410 19.68 -0.48 11.34
N ASP A 411 18.54 0.22 11.39
CA ASP A 411 17.20 -0.30 11.76
C ASP A 411 16.05 0.68 11.41
N VAL A 412 14.82 0.42 11.87
CA VAL A 412 13.63 1.27 11.58
C VAL A 412 13.71 2.71 12.12
N SER A 413 14.75 3.06 12.88
CA SER A 413 15.00 4.46 13.25
C SER A 413 15.61 5.30 12.12
N SER A 414 16.20 4.67 11.09
CA SER A 414 16.99 5.34 10.04
C SER A 414 16.19 6.01 8.91
N TYR A 415 14.87 5.81 8.81
CA TYR A 415 14.07 6.36 7.71
C TYR A 415 14.15 7.90 7.53
N PRO A 416 14.25 8.75 8.57
CA PRO A 416 14.40 10.19 8.39
C PRO A 416 15.68 10.56 7.60
N ASP A 417 16.77 9.83 7.78
CA ASP A 417 18.01 10.03 7.03
C ASP A 417 17.89 9.55 5.57
N LEU A 418 17.13 8.48 5.32
CA LEU A 418 16.82 8.01 3.96
C LEU A 418 16.05 9.06 3.16
N VAL A 419 15.01 9.66 3.77
CA VAL A 419 14.26 10.76 3.17
C VAL A 419 15.14 12.01 3.05
N ALA A 420 16.00 12.29 4.03
CA ALA A 420 16.93 13.42 3.96
C ALA A 420 17.88 13.31 2.76
N GLU A 421 18.43 12.12 2.49
CA GLU A 421 19.31 11.90 1.33
C GLU A 421 18.56 11.97 -0.01
N MET A 422 17.30 11.52 -0.08
CA MET A 422 16.45 11.77 -1.25
C MET A 422 16.28 13.28 -1.53
N LEU A 423 15.97 14.08 -0.50
CA LEU A 423 15.80 15.53 -0.66
C LEU A 423 17.13 16.24 -0.99
N ARG A 424 18.26 15.78 -0.44
CA ARG A 424 19.62 16.28 -0.77
C ARG A 424 19.98 16.02 -2.23
N ARG A 425 19.49 14.93 -2.83
CA ARG A 425 19.64 14.61 -4.26
C ARG A 425 18.58 15.23 -5.16
N GLY A 426 17.74 16.12 -4.64
CA GLY A 426 16.80 16.91 -5.44
C GLY A 426 15.45 16.26 -5.71
N VAL A 427 15.09 15.18 -5.00
CA VAL A 427 13.69 14.71 -4.97
C VAL A 427 12.82 15.82 -4.34
N SER A 428 11.65 16.09 -4.93
CA SER A 428 10.73 17.11 -4.42
C SER A 428 10.04 16.63 -3.14
N ASP A 429 9.51 17.56 -2.33
CA ASP A 429 8.71 17.19 -1.14
C ASP A 429 7.46 16.38 -1.52
N GLU A 430 6.87 16.66 -2.69
CA GLU A 430 5.70 15.96 -3.21
C GLU A 430 6.06 14.52 -3.63
N ASP A 431 7.21 14.34 -4.28
CA ASP A 431 7.69 13.03 -4.71
C ASP A 431 8.21 12.20 -3.54
N ALA A 432 8.84 12.83 -2.55
CA ALA A 432 9.18 12.18 -1.29
C ALA A 432 7.90 11.71 -0.56
N ALA A 433 6.85 12.55 -0.49
CA ALA A 433 5.56 12.15 0.09
C ALA A 433 4.89 10.98 -0.66
N LYS A 434 5.01 10.92 -1.99
CA LYS A 434 4.60 9.75 -2.79
C LYS A 434 5.35 8.49 -2.34
N VAL A 435 6.68 8.56 -2.26
CA VAL A 435 7.56 7.41 -1.97
C VAL A 435 7.44 6.90 -0.53
N VAL A 436 7.35 7.76 0.50
CA VAL A 436 7.30 7.27 1.90
C VAL A 436 6.08 6.39 2.17
N GLY A 437 4.96 6.59 1.47
CA GLY A 437 3.75 5.77 1.66
C GLY A 437 2.52 6.20 0.86
N GLY A 438 2.50 7.40 0.27
CA GLY A 438 1.39 7.87 -0.56
C GLY A 438 1.06 6.95 -1.74
N ASN A 439 2.08 6.37 -2.37
CA ASN A 439 1.92 5.40 -3.46
C ASN A 439 1.31 4.08 -3.02
N LEU A 440 1.70 3.58 -1.83
CA LEU A 440 1.15 2.33 -1.30
C LEU A 440 -0.33 2.48 -0.93
N LEU A 441 -0.69 3.61 -0.32
CA LEU A 441 -2.09 3.96 -0.05
C LEU A 441 -2.92 4.10 -1.34
N ARG A 442 -2.32 4.58 -2.43
CA ARG A 442 -2.96 4.56 -3.76
C ARG A 442 -3.21 3.13 -4.23
N VAL A 443 -2.15 2.32 -4.36
CA VAL A 443 -2.26 0.95 -4.90
C VAL A 443 -3.23 0.09 -4.07
N TRP A 444 -3.20 0.18 -2.74
CA TRP A 444 -4.13 -0.54 -1.87
C TRP A 444 -5.59 -0.10 -2.12
N LYS A 445 -5.86 1.21 -2.24
CA LYS A 445 -7.20 1.73 -2.56
C LYS A 445 -7.67 1.29 -3.95
N ASP A 446 -6.78 1.27 -4.94
CA ASP A 446 -7.11 0.88 -6.31
C ASP A 446 -7.37 -0.64 -6.42
N VAL A 447 -6.66 -1.46 -5.63
CA VAL A 447 -6.95 -2.90 -5.44
C VAL A 447 -8.32 -3.12 -4.79
N ASP A 448 -8.63 -2.41 -3.71
CA ASP A 448 -9.95 -2.47 -3.05
C ASP A 448 -11.08 -2.04 -4.01
N ALA A 449 -10.83 -1.08 -4.90
CA ALA A 449 -11.78 -0.62 -5.91
C ALA A 449 -12.05 -1.67 -7.00
N VAL A 450 -11.01 -2.33 -7.52
CA VAL A 450 -11.16 -3.44 -8.49
C VAL A 450 -11.88 -4.63 -7.85
N ALA A 451 -11.62 -4.93 -6.57
CA ALA A 451 -12.34 -5.96 -5.84
C ALA A 451 -13.84 -5.64 -5.74
N ALA A 452 -14.20 -4.40 -5.40
CA ALA A 452 -15.59 -3.95 -5.36
C ALA A 452 -16.29 -4.05 -6.72
N GLU A 453 -15.62 -3.68 -7.82
CA GLU A 453 -16.16 -3.84 -9.18
C GLU A 453 -16.42 -5.31 -9.51
N LEU A 454 -15.44 -6.19 -9.27
CA LEU A 454 -15.56 -7.62 -9.58
C LEU A 454 -16.64 -8.32 -8.77
N GLN A 455 -16.81 -7.94 -7.50
CA GLN A 455 -17.88 -8.43 -6.63
C GLN A 455 -19.26 -7.90 -7.09
N ALA A 456 -19.38 -6.61 -7.41
CA ALA A 456 -20.62 -6.02 -7.92
C ALA A 456 -21.04 -6.60 -9.29
N ALA A 457 -20.08 -6.98 -10.12
CA ALA A 457 -20.30 -7.68 -11.39
C ALA A 457 -20.69 -9.17 -11.21
N GLY A 458 -20.76 -9.69 -9.98
CA GLY A 458 -21.11 -11.08 -9.70
C GLY A 458 -20.03 -12.08 -10.14
N THR A 459 -18.75 -11.67 -10.18
CA THR A 459 -17.65 -12.58 -10.53
C THR A 459 -17.64 -13.79 -9.59
N PRO A 460 -17.72 -15.04 -10.10
CA PRO A 460 -17.70 -16.23 -9.26
C PRO A 460 -16.45 -16.31 -8.37
N VAL A 461 -16.63 -16.85 -7.18
CA VAL A 461 -15.55 -17.20 -6.24
C VAL A 461 -14.72 -18.35 -6.81
N LEU A 462 -13.39 -18.32 -6.66
CA LEU A 462 -12.57 -19.49 -6.99
C LEU A 462 -12.81 -20.62 -5.98
N GLU A 463 -13.43 -21.69 -6.46
CA GLU A 463 -13.64 -22.94 -5.72
C GLU A 463 -12.38 -23.82 -5.78
N ASP A 464 -12.16 -24.61 -4.73
CA ASP A 464 -11.07 -25.58 -4.67
C ASP A 464 -11.53 -26.93 -5.26
N ASP A 465 -10.69 -27.56 -6.10
CA ASP A 465 -10.96 -28.86 -6.74
C ASP A 465 -10.87 -30.03 -5.72
N LEU A 466 -11.85 -30.13 -4.82
CA LEU A 466 -11.87 -31.11 -3.72
C LEU A 466 -12.26 -32.54 -4.17
N PRO A 467 -11.63 -33.59 -3.61
CA PRO A 467 -12.01 -34.97 -3.90
C PRO A 467 -13.39 -35.33 -3.33
N SER A 468 -14.17 -36.10 -4.09
CA SER A 468 -15.48 -36.59 -3.65
C SER A 468 -15.39 -37.44 -2.38
N LEU A 469 -16.25 -37.14 -1.41
CA LEU A 469 -16.41 -37.96 -0.20
C LEU A 469 -17.32 -39.18 -0.40
N ARG A 470 -18.09 -39.26 -1.51
CA ARG A 470 -19.00 -40.39 -1.78
C ARG A 470 -18.19 -41.67 -2.01
N GLY A 471 -18.45 -42.71 -1.22
CA GLY A 471 -17.66 -43.95 -1.24
C GLY A 471 -16.25 -43.82 -0.65
N GLY A 472 -15.90 -42.66 -0.09
CA GLY A 472 -14.67 -42.45 0.65
C GLY A 472 -14.77 -42.92 2.11
N PRO A 473 -13.64 -43.08 2.83
CA PRO A 473 -13.58 -43.65 4.18
C PRO A 473 -14.33 -42.83 5.25
N TYR A 474 -14.78 -41.62 4.92
CA TYR A 474 -15.53 -40.74 5.81
C TYR A 474 -17.05 -40.81 5.62
N VAL A 475 -17.56 -41.40 4.53
CA VAL A 475 -19.00 -41.45 4.22
C VAL A 475 -19.39 -42.83 3.66
N ASN A 476 -19.61 -43.78 4.58
CA ASN A 476 -20.23 -45.09 4.28
C ASN A 476 -21.75 -44.95 4.06
N VAL A 477 -22.17 -44.13 3.10
CA VAL A 477 -23.57 -43.97 2.70
C VAL A 477 -23.66 -44.04 1.18
N ASN A 478 -24.28 -45.11 0.67
CA ASN A 478 -24.63 -45.25 -0.74
C ASN A 478 -25.81 -44.33 -1.05
N ILE A 479 -25.53 -43.06 -1.30
CA ILE A 479 -26.50 -42.10 -1.83
C ILE A 479 -26.55 -42.31 -3.35
N GLU A 480 -27.51 -43.13 -3.80
CA GLU A 480 -27.96 -43.14 -5.19
C GLU A 480 -28.57 -41.77 -5.54
N VAL A 481 -28.25 -41.25 -6.73
CA VAL A 481 -28.64 -39.92 -7.24
C VAL A 481 -28.93 -40.01 -8.73
#